data_AF-A0A958J719-F1
#
_entry.id   AF-A0A958J719-F1
#
_cell.length_a   1.000
_cell.length_b   1.000
_cell.length_c   1.000
_cell.angle_alpha   90.00
_cell.angle_beta   90.00
_cell.angle_gamma   90.00
#
_symmetry.space_group_name_H-M   'P 1'
#
loop_
_entity.id
_entity.type
_entity.pdbx_description
1 polymer ?
#
loop_
_entity_poly.entity_id
_entity_poly.type
_entity_poly.pdbx_seq_one_letter_code
_entity_poly.pdbx_strand_id
1 'polypeptide(L)'
;WLIDALNASEAPFKMVVMGGQFLNPYNGYENYSGFPEEREQILRAISENDIYGVIFFDGDRHHSELSKLDRPGRYPIYDLTVSPFTAGPNPNAATEANYLRVENTFYGDRNFALLEVSGPRKDRVLKISLRDKTGAERWQQEIRAQALR
;
A
#
# COMPACT_ATOMS: atom_id res chain seq x y z
N TRP A 1 10.78 -12.12 -13.24
CA TRP A 1 11.47 -11.90 -11.95
C TRP A 1 10.52 -11.57 -10.81
N LEU A 2 9.82 -10.42 -10.79
CA LEU A 2 8.95 -10.05 -9.65
C LEU A 2 7.90 -11.12 -9.34
N ILE A 3 7.15 -11.54 -10.35
CA ILE A 3 6.11 -12.57 -10.20
C ILE A 3 6.72 -13.90 -9.73
N ASP A 4 7.87 -14.29 -10.27
CA ASP A 4 8.56 -15.52 -9.85
C ASP A 4 8.98 -15.47 -8.37
N ALA A 5 9.52 -14.33 -7.92
CA ALA A 5 9.93 -14.12 -6.53
C ALA A 5 8.73 -14.11 -5.57
N LEU A 6 7.62 -13.50 -5.98
CA LEU A 6 6.37 -13.50 -5.23
C LEU A 6 5.78 -14.91 -5.14
N ASN A 7 5.78 -15.67 -6.24
CA ASN A 7 5.24 -17.02 -6.31
C ASN A 7 6.06 -18.02 -5.49
N ALA A 8 7.39 -17.88 -5.48
CA ALA A 8 8.28 -18.73 -4.69
C ALA A 8 8.24 -18.45 -3.18
N SER A 9 7.65 -17.33 -2.75
CA SER A 9 7.67 -16.90 -1.35
C SER A 9 6.53 -17.52 -0.53
N GLU A 10 6.89 -18.25 0.53
CA GLU A 10 5.93 -18.78 1.51
C GLU A 10 5.60 -17.79 2.65
N ALA A 11 6.06 -16.54 2.56
CA ALA A 11 5.84 -15.55 3.60
C ALA A 11 4.34 -15.18 3.73
N PRO A 12 3.80 -15.02 4.96
CA PRO A 12 2.42 -14.57 5.17
C PRO A 12 2.13 -13.18 4.60
N PHE A 13 3.13 -12.30 4.63
CA PHE A 13 3.10 -10.98 3.99
C PHE A 13 4.24 -10.90 2.97
N LYS A 14 3.94 -10.45 1.76
CA LYS A 14 4.87 -10.22 0.65
C LYS A 14 4.87 -8.72 0.37
N MET A 15 5.85 -8.03 0.92
CA MET A 15 5.96 -6.57 0.84
C MET A 15 6.71 -6.17 -0.43
N VAL A 16 6.05 -5.44 -1.33
CA VAL A 16 6.65 -4.90 -2.54
C VAL A 16 6.88 -3.41 -2.34
N VAL A 17 8.14 -2.98 -2.34
CA VAL A 17 8.53 -1.58 -2.11
C VAL A 17 8.93 -0.95 -3.44
N MET A 18 8.34 0.19 -3.78
CA MET A 18 8.52 0.89 -5.05
C MET A 18 8.45 2.42 -4.92
N GLY A 19 8.75 3.14 -6.00
CA GLY A 19 8.86 4.61 -5.96
C GLY A 19 7.51 5.34 -5.99
N GLY A 20 6.65 5.01 -6.96
CA GLY A 20 5.37 5.67 -7.18
C GLY A 20 4.17 4.81 -6.76
N GLN A 21 3.02 5.47 -6.63
CA GLN A 21 1.76 4.83 -6.23
C GLN A 21 1.35 3.73 -7.19
N PHE A 22 1.00 2.55 -6.67
CA PHE A 22 0.63 1.42 -7.51
C PHE A 22 -0.87 1.40 -7.82
N LEU A 23 -1.72 1.52 -6.81
CA LEU A 23 -3.17 1.38 -6.94
C LEU A 23 -3.89 2.70 -7.23
N ASN A 24 -3.38 3.82 -6.70
CA ASN A 24 -4.09 5.10 -6.78
C ASN A 24 -4.50 5.42 -8.25
N PRO A 25 -5.80 5.58 -8.54
CA PRO A 25 -6.30 5.74 -9.91
C PRO A 25 -6.13 7.17 -10.47
N TYR A 26 -5.71 8.14 -9.65
CA TYR A 26 -5.45 9.50 -10.09
C TYR A 26 -4.32 9.53 -11.12
N ASN A 27 -4.62 10.00 -12.33
CA ASN A 27 -3.67 10.05 -13.44
C ASN A 27 -2.86 11.36 -13.41
N GLY A 28 -1.94 11.45 -12.46
CA GLY A 28 -1.00 12.55 -12.34
C GLY A 28 0.19 12.20 -11.47
N TYR A 29 1.31 12.88 -11.72
CA TYR A 29 2.57 12.75 -10.98
C TYR A 29 3.12 11.29 -10.95
N GLU A 30 3.80 10.90 -9.87
CA GLU A 30 4.47 9.61 -9.69
C GLU A 30 3.49 8.49 -9.36
N ASN A 31 2.75 8.06 -10.39
CA ASN A 31 1.66 7.10 -10.25
C ASN A 31 1.64 6.10 -11.41
N TYR A 32 1.45 4.81 -11.10
CA TYR A 32 1.34 3.72 -12.06
C TYR A 32 0.00 3.69 -12.80
N SER A 33 -0.94 4.58 -12.49
CA SER A 33 -2.11 4.86 -13.33
C SER A 33 -1.72 5.34 -14.74
N GLY A 34 -0.51 5.88 -14.92
CA GLY A 34 0.08 6.19 -16.23
C GLY A 34 0.58 4.97 -17.03
N PHE A 35 0.63 3.79 -16.42
CA PHE A 35 1.07 2.52 -17.01
C PHE A 35 -0.01 1.43 -16.81
N PRO A 36 -1.23 1.63 -17.36
CA PRO A 36 -2.38 0.80 -17.05
C PRO A 36 -2.19 -0.65 -17.55
N GLU A 37 -1.55 -0.88 -18.69
CA GLU A 37 -1.31 -2.23 -19.19
C GLU A 37 -0.40 -3.04 -18.26
N GLU A 38 0.72 -2.44 -17.80
CA GLU A 38 1.66 -3.09 -16.89
C GLU A 38 1.03 -3.33 -15.51
N ARG A 39 0.27 -2.36 -14.99
CA ARG A 39 -0.45 -2.49 -13.72
C ARG A 39 -1.43 -3.66 -13.78
N GLU A 40 -2.25 -3.73 -14.83
CA GLU A 40 -3.20 -4.83 -15.02
C GLU A 40 -2.48 -6.17 -15.24
N GLN A 41 -1.35 -6.18 -15.95
CA GLN A 41 -0.55 -7.40 -16.10
C GLN A 41 -0.05 -7.94 -14.76
N ILE A 42 0.42 -7.07 -13.86
CA ILE A 42 0.88 -7.47 -12.52
C ILE A 42 -0.30 -7.97 -11.67
N LEU A 43 -1.42 -7.23 -11.64
CA LEU A 43 -2.62 -7.62 -10.89
C LEU A 43 -3.20 -8.96 -11.37
N ARG A 44 -3.22 -9.16 -12.69
CA ARG A 44 -3.62 -10.42 -13.31
C ARG A 44 -2.65 -11.55 -12.97
N ALA A 45 -1.33 -11.32 -13.06
CA ALA A 45 -0.35 -12.35 -12.72
C ALA A 45 -0.42 -12.78 -11.24
N ILE A 46 -0.59 -11.84 -10.31
CA ILE A 46 -0.85 -12.14 -8.88
C ILE A 46 -2.10 -13.02 -8.75
N SER A 47 -3.12 -12.72 -9.55
CA SER A 47 -4.42 -13.39 -9.52
C SER A 47 -4.39 -14.79 -10.17
N GLU A 48 -3.66 -14.97 -11.25
CA GLU A 48 -3.58 -16.25 -11.99
C GLU A 48 -2.67 -17.27 -11.28
N ASN A 49 -1.70 -16.80 -10.51
CA ASN A 49 -0.75 -17.63 -9.78
C ASN A 49 -1.15 -17.85 -8.30
N ASP A 50 -2.34 -17.42 -7.88
CA ASP A 50 -2.82 -17.52 -6.49
C ASP A 50 -1.80 -17.00 -5.47
N ILE A 51 -1.17 -15.88 -5.79
CA ILE A 51 -0.15 -15.27 -4.93
C ILE A 51 -0.85 -14.51 -3.80
N TYR A 52 -0.74 -15.02 -2.59
CA TYR A 52 -1.37 -14.45 -1.39
C TYR A 52 -0.44 -13.51 -0.62
N GLY A 53 -1.04 -12.61 0.17
CA GLY A 53 -0.31 -11.77 1.13
C GLY A 53 0.43 -10.56 0.54
N VAL A 54 0.18 -10.19 -0.72
CA VAL A 54 0.86 -9.05 -1.37
C VAL A 54 0.35 -7.72 -0.82
N ILE A 55 1.28 -6.84 -0.45
CA ILE A 55 1.05 -5.45 -0.03
C ILE A 55 2.10 -4.57 -0.71
N PHE A 56 1.67 -3.48 -1.32
CA PHE A 56 2.54 -2.49 -1.92
C PHE A 56 2.87 -1.36 -0.94
N PHE A 57 4.09 -0.84 -1.05
CA PHE A 57 4.60 0.29 -0.28
C PHE A 57 5.29 1.24 -1.24
N ASP A 58 4.94 2.51 -1.17
CA ASP A 58 5.48 3.53 -2.06
C ASP A 58 5.69 4.88 -1.36
N GLY A 59 6.19 5.86 -2.11
CA GLY A 59 6.47 7.19 -1.64
C GLY A 59 6.31 8.22 -2.75
N ASP A 60 7.20 9.22 -2.79
CA ASP A 60 7.32 10.21 -3.89
C ASP A 60 6.11 11.13 -4.16
N ARG A 61 5.02 11.01 -3.39
CA ARG A 61 3.79 11.80 -3.61
C ARG A 61 3.62 13.04 -2.74
N HIS A 62 4.53 13.25 -1.80
CA HIS A 62 4.49 14.34 -0.81
C HIS A 62 3.23 14.35 0.08
N HIS A 63 2.55 13.21 0.21
CA HIS A 63 1.49 12.94 1.18
C HIS A 63 1.49 11.43 1.48
N SER A 64 0.78 11.03 2.52
CA SER A 64 0.61 9.63 2.90
C SER A 64 -0.85 9.23 2.87
N GLU A 65 -1.11 8.01 2.46
CA GLU A 65 -2.44 7.42 2.41
C GLU A 65 -2.34 5.91 2.28
N LEU A 66 -3.42 5.21 2.65
CA LEU A 66 -3.58 3.79 2.37
C LEU A 66 -4.66 3.64 1.30
N SER A 67 -4.33 2.95 0.21
CA SER A 67 -5.31 2.55 -0.80
C SER A 67 -5.63 1.06 -0.66
N LYS A 68 -6.88 0.69 -0.98
CA LYS A 68 -7.36 -0.68 -0.95
C LYS A 68 -8.17 -0.98 -2.21
N LEU A 69 -7.73 -1.97 -2.97
CA LEU A 69 -8.46 -2.51 -4.11
C LEU A 69 -9.19 -3.80 -3.70
N ASP A 70 -10.50 -3.73 -3.56
CA ASP A 70 -11.34 -4.90 -3.41
C ASP A 70 -11.45 -5.67 -4.74
N ARG A 71 -11.24 -6.99 -4.69
CA ARG A 71 -11.25 -7.87 -5.86
C ARG A 71 -12.31 -8.96 -5.66
N PRO A 72 -13.46 -8.92 -6.36
CA PRO A 72 -14.54 -9.88 -6.15
C PRO A 72 -14.04 -11.34 -6.22
N GLY A 73 -14.37 -12.14 -5.21
CA GLY A 73 -13.94 -13.54 -5.12
C GLY A 73 -12.46 -13.76 -4.76
N ARG A 74 -11.73 -12.69 -4.41
CA ARG A 74 -10.30 -12.72 -4.05
C ARG A 74 -10.06 -11.80 -2.84
N TYR A 75 -8.86 -11.89 -2.26
CA TYR A 75 -8.46 -10.99 -1.19
C TYR A 75 -8.18 -9.57 -1.72
N PRO A 76 -8.37 -8.50 -0.92
CA PRO A 76 -8.06 -7.13 -1.35
C PRO A 76 -6.56 -6.89 -1.43
N ILE A 77 -6.11 -6.05 -2.35
CA ILE A 77 -4.71 -5.59 -2.38
C ILE A 77 -4.63 -4.22 -1.68
N TYR A 78 -3.62 -4.07 -0.82
CA TYR A 78 -3.32 -2.82 -0.14
C TYR A 78 -2.08 -2.16 -0.74
N ASP A 79 -2.07 -0.83 -0.73
CA ASP A 79 -1.01 0.02 -1.25
C ASP A 79 -0.80 1.19 -0.30
N LEU A 80 0.31 1.20 0.44
CA LEU A 80 0.63 2.19 1.45
C LEU A 80 1.63 3.20 0.91
N THR A 81 1.17 4.43 0.68
CA THR A 81 2.01 5.58 0.36
C THR A 81 2.49 6.24 1.65
N VAL A 82 3.82 6.39 1.81
CA VAL A 82 4.43 7.10 2.94
C VAL A 82 5.35 8.20 2.43
N SER A 83 4.87 9.45 2.42
CA SER A 83 5.62 10.61 1.97
C SER A 83 5.07 11.92 2.58
N PRO A 84 5.86 12.99 2.73
CA PRO A 84 7.32 13.03 2.68
C PRO A 84 7.95 12.92 4.07
N PHE A 85 9.18 12.41 4.15
CA PHE A 85 9.96 12.47 5.39
C PHE A 85 10.62 13.85 5.57
N THR A 86 11.31 14.35 4.55
CA THR A 86 12.06 15.63 4.58
C THR A 86 11.60 16.66 3.54
N ALA A 87 11.02 16.22 2.42
CA ALA A 87 10.51 17.08 1.36
C ALA A 87 9.35 18.01 1.82
N GLY A 88 8.96 18.93 0.94
CA GLY A 88 7.80 19.79 1.14
C GLY A 88 6.50 18.98 1.01
N PRO A 89 5.56 19.05 1.97
CA PRO A 89 4.32 18.29 1.88
C PRO A 89 3.32 18.89 0.88
N ASN A 90 2.40 18.06 0.40
CA ASN A 90 1.33 18.40 -0.53
C ASN A 90 -0.04 18.09 0.11
N PRO A 91 -0.59 18.99 0.97
CA PRO A 91 -1.90 18.80 1.56
C PRO A 91 -3.05 18.84 0.54
N ASN A 92 -2.84 19.44 -0.64
CA ASN A 92 -3.85 19.52 -1.69
C ASN A 92 -4.15 18.15 -2.32
N ALA A 93 -3.26 17.16 -2.15
CA ALA A 93 -3.50 15.78 -2.60
C ALA A 93 -4.74 15.13 -1.94
N ALA A 94 -5.28 15.72 -0.87
CA ALA A 94 -6.57 15.30 -0.30
C ALA A 94 -7.71 15.36 -1.33
N THR A 95 -7.60 16.27 -2.30
CA THR A 95 -8.60 16.49 -3.36
C THR A 95 -8.38 15.64 -4.61
N GLU A 96 -7.27 14.89 -4.68
CA GLU A 96 -7.03 13.96 -5.78
C GLU A 96 -8.10 12.86 -5.77
N ALA A 97 -8.56 12.48 -6.96
CA ALA A 97 -9.66 11.54 -7.16
C ALA A 97 -9.22 10.07 -6.92
N ASN A 98 -8.67 9.78 -5.75
CA ASN A 98 -8.35 8.42 -5.32
C ASN A 98 -9.58 7.77 -4.66
N TYR A 99 -10.42 7.11 -5.47
CA TYR A 99 -11.59 6.38 -4.97
C TYR A 99 -11.22 5.05 -4.26
N LEU A 100 -9.94 4.66 -4.26
CA LEU A 100 -9.44 3.49 -3.52
C LEU A 100 -8.90 3.85 -2.14
N ARG A 101 -8.83 5.14 -1.81
CA ARG A 101 -8.33 5.62 -0.52
C ARG A 101 -9.19 5.07 0.62
N VAL A 102 -8.53 4.43 1.58
CA VAL A 102 -9.15 4.01 2.83
C VAL A 102 -9.49 5.25 3.65
N GLU A 103 -10.72 5.32 4.14
CA GLU A 103 -11.22 6.45 4.91
C GLU A 103 -10.30 6.78 6.10
N ASN A 104 -10.11 8.07 6.38
CA ASN A 104 -9.31 8.57 7.49
C ASN A 104 -7.81 8.18 7.47
N THR A 105 -7.26 7.86 6.29
CA THR A 105 -5.82 7.53 6.15
C THR A 105 -4.98 8.61 5.45
N PHE A 106 -5.60 9.64 4.87
CA PHE A 106 -4.85 10.73 4.26
C PHE A 106 -4.09 11.56 5.31
N TYR A 107 -2.84 11.87 5.02
CA TYR A 107 -2.04 12.81 5.81
C TYR A 107 -1.11 13.64 4.90
N GLY A 108 -1.31 14.96 4.89
CA GLY A 108 -0.63 15.91 4.01
C GLY A 108 0.45 16.75 4.69
N ASP A 109 1.16 16.20 5.68
CA ASP A 109 2.34 16.83 6.31
C ASP A 109 3.45 15.77 6.49
N ARG A 110 4.66 16.18 6.88
CA ARG A 110 5.80 15.30 7.06
C ARG A 110 5.53 14.20 8.09
N ASN A 111 5.86 12.98 7.71
CA ASN A 111 5.49 11.78 8.45
C ASN A 111 6.44 10.61 8.18
N PHE A 112 6.24 9.53 8.93
CA PHE A 112 6.80 8.22 8.67
C PHE A 112 5.83 7.15 9.17
N ALA A 113 5.93 5.93 8.65
CA ALA A 113 5.12 4.80 9.11
C ALA A 113 5.97 3.81 9.93
N LEU A 114 5.36 3.22 10.95
CA LEU A 114 5.88 2.04 11.65
C LEU A 114 5.06 0.82 11.23
N LEU A 115 5.76 -0.26 10.91
CA LEU A 115 5.19 -1.54 10.55
C LEU A 115 5.57 -2.56 11.61
N GLU A 116 4.59 -3.07 12.35
CA GLU A 116 4.78 -4.03 13.43
C GLU A 116 4.11 -5.36 13.06
N VAL A 117 4.90 -6.43 12.93
CA VAL A 117 4.39 -7.77 12.62
C VAL A 117 4.38 -8.62 13.88
N SER A 118 3.19 -9.07 14.30
CA SER A 118 2.98 -9.83 15.54
C SER A 118 2.17 -11.11 15.29
N GLY A 119 1.94 -11.90 16.34
CA GLY A 119 1.14 -13.13 16.29
C GLY A 119 1.86 -14.37 15.72
N PRO A 120 1.22 -15.54 15.72
CA PRO A 120 1.80 -16.78 15.17
C PRO A 120 1.80 -16.78 13.64
N ARG A 121 2.62 -17.62 12.99
CA ARG A 121 2.82 -17.63 11.51
C ARG A 121 1.51 -17.70 10.70
N LYS A 122 0.51 -18.46 11.15
CA LYS A 122 -0.77 -18.66 10.45
C LYS A 122 -1.85 -17.62 10.82
N ASP A 123 -1.55 -16.71 11.75
CA ASP A 123 -2.44 -15.64 12.22
C ASP A 123 -1.61 -14.38 12.49
N ARG A 124 -0.74 -14.04 11.54
CA ARG A 124 0.08 -12.82 11.64
C ARG A 124 -0.81 -11.60 11.48
N VAL A 125 -0.53 -10.58 12.28
CA VAL A 125 -1.13 -9.25 12.16
C VAL A 125 -0.03 -8.27 11.80
N LEU A 126 -0.26 -7.50 10.73
CA LEU A 126 0.54 -6.33 10.38
C LEU A 126 -0.20 -5.10 10.90
N LYS A 127 0.38 -4.45 11.89
CA LYS A 127 -0.08 -3.16 12.38
C LYS A 127 0.72 -2.05 11.69
N ILE A 128 0.00 -1.09 11.12
CA ILE A 128 0.53 0.07 10.42
C ILE A 128 0.16 1.29 11.24
N SER A 129 1.16 2.04 11.73
CA SER A 129 0.94 3.30 12.45
C SER A 129 1.64 4.43 11.69
N LEU A 130 0.88 5.42 11.23
CA LEU A 130 1.44 6.63 10.66
C LEU A 130 1.73 7.64 11.78
N ARG A 131 2.93 8.21 11.80
CA ARG A 131 3.37 9.19 12.79
C ARG A 131 3.79 10.49 12.13
N ASP A 132 3.47 11.60 12.78
CA ASP A 132 3.96 12.91 12.35
C ASP A 132 5.46 13.10 12.65
N LYS A 133 6.01 14.22 12.20
CA LYS A 133 7.41 14.62 12.47
C LYS A 133 7.81 14.71 13.94
N THR A 134 6.86 14.76 14.88
CA THR A 134 7.11 14.76 16.33
C THR A 134 7.03 13.35 16.93
N GLY A 135 6.61 12.36 16.15
CA GLY A 135 6.40 10.98 16.56
C GLY A 135 4.99 10.69 17.10
N ALA A 136 4.08 11.67 17.06
CA ALA A 136 2.69 11.48 17.46
C ALA A 136 1.94 10.67 16.40
N GLU A 137 1.17 9.68 16.83
CA GLU A 137 0.36 8.85 15.94
C GLU A 137 -0.78 9.66 15.32
N ARG A 138 -0.98 9.51 14.01
CA ARG A 138 -2.05 10.16 13.25
C ARG A 138 -3.19 9.21 12.97
N TRP A 139 -2.86 7.99 12.60
CA TRP A 139 -3.82 6.92 12.44
C TRP A 139 -3.10 5.58 12.54
N GLN A 140 -3.89 4.55 12.76
CA GLN A 140 -3.46 3.16 12.81
C GLN A 140 -4.41 2.30 11.97
N GLN A 141 -3.86 1.32 11.28
CA GLN A 141 -4.60 0.26 10.58
C GLN A 141 -4.02 -1.11 10.91
N GLU A 142 -4.84 -2.14 10.87
CA GLU A 142 -4.41 -3.52 11.04
C GLU A 142 -4.83 -4.37 9.85
N ILE A 143 -3.88 -5.16 9.33
CA ILE A 143 -4.10 -6.11 8.26
C ILE A 143 -3.76 -7.49 8.78
N ARG A 144 -4.76 -8.39 8.82
CA ARG A 144 -4.56 -9.79 9.19
C ARG A 144 -4.09 -10.57 7.96
N ALA A 145 -3.08 -11.41 8.10
CA ALA A 145 -2.60 -12.27 7.00
C ALA A 145 -3.69 -13.22 6.49
N GLN A 146 -4.66 -13.59 7.34
CA GLN A 146 -5.81 -14.41 6.94
C GLN A 146 -6.77 -13.68 5.99
N ALA A 147 -6.85 -12.34 6.07
CA ALA A 147 -7.65 -11.53 5.17
C ALA A 147 -6.98 -11.34 3.80
N LEU A 148 -5.75 -11.83 3.61
CA LEU A 148 -4.98 -11.76 2.36
C LEU A 148 -4.84 -13.13 1.68
N ARG A 149 -5.84 -14.00 1.85
CA ARG A 149 -5.93 -15.37 1.31
C ARG A 149 -7.18 -15.56 0.47
#